data_AF-A0AAV4M3E7-F1
#
_entry.id   AF-A0AAV4M3E7-F1
#
_cell.length_a   1.000
_cell.length_b   1.000
_cell.length_c   1.000
_cell.angle_alpha   90.00
_cell.angle_beta   90.00
_cell.angle_gamma   90.00
#
_symmetry.space_group_name_H-M   'P 1'
#
loop_
_entity.id
_entity.type
_entity.pdbx_description
1 polymer ?
#
loop_
_entity_poly.entity_id
_entity_poly.type
_entity_poly.pdbx_seq_one_letter_code
_entity_poly.pdbx_strand_id
1 'polypeptide(L)'
;MDISLNDRLVSNSSNTYSYRSYFETLLNHGFDCKTSQLTSEMFYKDNNDGLKLRSKFFELSATVDMIGDAGYKVVLEKINLLIRKVRVSSGVILGHAKALENDTAKYSLNRVLCKVYSVPQGIMSFVQDNIFVGQMPKRIIVGCVDNDAFHGTFEKSRFEFKHYHMNFIGIYVDGKPKPHGPLEVNFDKNNYMKGYHSLFSGTEKIGHDQGLFISREDYIKGNTLFAFNLAPGLCNEDHLNLIKQSSLRLEIKFSHLCLKL
;
A
#
# COMPACT_ATOMS: atom_id res chain seq x y z
N MET A 1 -2.88 -14.76 -10.48
CA MET A 1 -2.97 -16.18 -10.08
C MET A 1 -3.58 -16.25 -8.70
N ASP A 2 -4.46 -17.22 -8.47
CA ASP A 2 -4.94 -17.55 -7.13
C ASP A 2 -3.92 -18.48 -6.47
N ILE A 3 -3.61 -18.23 -5.19
CA ILE A 3 -2.72 -19.10 -4.39
C ILE A 3 -3.55 -19.68 -3.26
N SER A 4 -3.67 -21.00 -3.22
CA SER A 4 -4.27 -21.74 -2.12
C SER A 4 -3.22 -22.52 -1.33
N LEU A 5 -3.46 -22.71 -0.04
CA LEU A 5 -2.69 -23.59 0.83
C LEU A 5 -3.66 -24.54 1.51
N ASN A 6 -3.52 -25.85 1.27
CA ASN A 6 -4.42 -26.88 1.78
C ASN A 6 -5.90 -26.54 1.50
N ASP A 7 -6.23 -26.29 0.23
CA ASP A 7 -7.57 -25.94 -0.26
C ASP A 7 -8.17 -24.63 0.30
N ARG A 8 -7.41 -23.90 1.13
CA ARG A 8 -7.78 -22.57 1.60
C ARG A 8 -7.13 -21.52 0.71
N LEU A 9 -7.94 -20.70 0.05
CA LEU A 9 -7.45 -19.55 -0.70
C LEU A 9 -6.69 -18.59 0.24
N VAL A 10 -5.40 -18.35 -0.07
CA VAL A 10 -4.51 -17.46 0.68
C VAL A 10 -4.40 -16.10 -0.02
N SER A 11 -4.34 -16.11 -1.35
CA SER A 11 -4.37 -14.89 -2.16
C SER A 11 -5.29 -15.08 -3.35
N ASN A 12 -6.16 -14.10 -3.58
CA ASN A 12 -6.98 -14.01 -4.77
C ASN A 12 -6.21 -13.33 -5.91
N SER A 13 -6.69 -13.54 -7.13
CA SER A 13 -6.16 -13.06 -8.40
C SER A 13 -6.43 -11.57 -8.66
N SER A 14 -6.66 -10.76 -7.62
CA SER A 14 -6.82 -9.33 -7.82
C SER A 14 -5.51 -8.71 -8.27
N ASN A 15 -5.58 -7.81 -9.27
CA ASN A 15 -4.44 -7.01 -9.75
C ASN A 15 -3.94 -5.97 -8.71
N THR A 16 -4.29 -6.14 -7.44
CA THR A 16 -4.02 -5.20 -6.36
C THR A 16 -2.97 -5.70 -5.37
N TYR A 17 -2.56 -6.97 -5.45
CA TYR A 17 -1.56 -7.52 -4.52
C TYR A 17 -0.23 -6.76 -4.58
N SER A 18 0.24 -6.41 -5.79
CA SER A 18 1.46 -5.63 -5.98
C SER A 18 1.40 -4.26 -5.32
N TYR A 19 0.24 -3.59 -5.36
CA TYR A 19 0.03 -2.33 -4.67
C TYR A 19 0.04 -2.51 -3.15
N ARG A 20 -0.62 -3.56 -2.66
CA ARG A 20 -0.62 -3.90 -1.24
C ARG A 20 0.80 -4.11 -0.71
N SER A 21 1.58 -4.97 -1.37
CA SER A 21 2.96 -5.26 -0.95
C SER A 21 3.84 -4.02 -1.05
N TYR A 22 3.68 -3.22 -2.11
CA TYR A 22 4.39 -1.96 -2.28
C TYR A 22 4.10 -0.98 -1.15
N PHE A 23 2.83 -0.73 -0.83
CA PHE A 23 2.45 0.19 0.24
C PHE A 23 2.83 -0.32 1.63
N GLU A 24 2.66 -1.61 1.91
CA GLU A 24 3.09 -2.21 3.17
C GLU A 24 4.60 -1.99 3.38
N THR A 25 5.39 -2.35 2.37
CA THR A 25 6.85 -2.21 2.43
C THR A 25 7.24 -0.74 2.52
N LEU A 26 6.73 0.12 1.63
CA LEU A 26 7.10 1.53 1.53
C LEU A 26 6.68 2.35 2.76
N LEU A 27 5.49 2.15 3.28
CA LEU A 27 4.88 3.05 4.26
C LEU A 27 4.89 2.53 5.69
N ASN A 28 5.17 1.25 5.96
CA ASN A 28 5.19 0.73 7.34
C ASN A 28 6.60 0.55 7.93
N HIS A 29 7.65 0.73 7.12
CA HIS A 29 9.03 0.65 7.59
C HIS A 29 9.70 2.03 7.58
N GLY A 30 10.54 2.31 8.57
CA GLY A 30 11.38 3.51 8.62
C GLY A 30 12.55 3.44 7.64
N PHE A 31 13.28 4.56 7.51
CA PHE A 31 14.43 4.67 6.62
C PHE A 31 15.51 3.62 6.92
N ASP A 32 15.90 3.45 8.19
CA ASP A 32 16.96 2.51 8.60
C ASP A 32 16.62 1.07 8.28
N CYS A 33 15.35 0.67 8.44
CA CYS A 33 14.90 -0.67 8.11
C CYS A 33 14.96 -0.92 6.60
N LYS A 34 14.65 0.10 5.79
CA LYS A 34 14.73 0.05 4.33
C LYS A 34 16.16 -0.03 3.80
N THR A 35 17.12 0.56 4.49
CA THR A 35 18.54 0.56 4.11
C THR A 35 19.33 -0.57 4.76
N SER A 36 18.74 -1.33 5.70
CA SER A 36 19.34 -2.49 6.35
C SER A 36 18.55 -3.77 6.08
N GLN A 37 17.62 -4.19 6.96
CA GLN A 37 16.97 -5.51 6.86
C GLN A 37 16.27 -5.73 5.52
N LEU A 38 15.53 -4.73 5.03
CA LEU A 38 14.82 -4.88 3.75
C LEU A 38 15.77 -4.97 2.55
N THR A 39 16.99 -4.42 2.62
CA THR A 39 17.98 -4.63 1.54
C THR A 39 18.44 -6.08 1.48
N SER A 40 18.46 -6.80 2.61
CA SER A 40 18.70 -8.25 2.62
C SER A 40 17.54 -9.03 2.00
N GLU A 41 16.34 -8.43 1.96
CA GLU A 41 15.17 -8.92 1.23
C GLU A 41 15.08 -8.35 -0.20
N MET A 42 16.17 -7.78 -0.72
CA MET A 42 16.29 -7.20 -2.07
C MET A 42 15.39 -5.98 -2.33
N PHE A 43 14.94 -5.29 -1.27
CA PHE A 43 14.25 -4.02 -1.41
C PHE A 43 15.23 -2.92 -1.82
N TYR A 44 14.97 -2.33 -2.99
CA TYR A 44 15.61 -1.10 -3.46
C TYR A 44 14.52 -0.17 -3.99
N LYS A 45 14.77 1.14 -3.94
CA LYS A 45 13.87 2.12 -4.55
C LYS A 45 13.72 1.80 -6.03
N ASP A 46 12.49 1.86 -6.53
CA ASP A 46 12.19 1.60 -7.94
C ASP A 46 12.62 2.80 -8.80
N ASN A 47 13.93 2.90 -9.04
CA ASN A 47 14.56 3.87 -9.91
C ASN A 47 15.77 3.22 -10.61
N ASN A 48 16.36 3.94 -11.56
CA ASN A 48 17.49 3.43 -12.35
C ASN A 48 18.68 2.99 -11.48
N ASP A 49 18.91 3.65 -10.34
CA ASP A 49 20.02 3.31 -9.44
C ASP A 49 19.71 2.08 -8.58
N GLY A 50 18.49 1.95 -8.09
CA GLY A 50 18.02 0.78 -7.36
C GLY A 50 18.06 -0.48 -8.20
N LEU A 51 17.69 -0.39 -9.48
CA LEU A 51 17.83 -1.50 -10.43
C LEU A 51 19.30 -1.92 -10.58
N LYS A 52 20.22 -0.97 -10.75
CA LYS A 52 21.66 -1.27 -10.84
C LYS A 52 22.19 -1.95 -9.58
N LEU A 53 21.81 -1.46 -8.40
CA LEU A 53 22.23 -2.04 -7.12
C LEU A 53 21.71 -3.46 -6.96
N ARG A 54 20.42 -3.68 -7.22
CA ARG A 54 19.80 -4.99 -7.17
C ARG A 54 20.44 -5.97 -8.15
N SER A 55 20.75 -5.50 -9.36
CA SER A 55 21.37 -6.31 -10.43
C SER A 55 22.72 -6.90 -10.04
N LYS A 56 23.52 -6.20 -9.24
CA LYS A 56 24.82 -6.73 -8.76
C LYS A 56 24.69 -8.01 -7.93
N PHE A 57 23.60 -8.18 -7.18
CA PHE A 57 23.40 -9.37 -6.34
C PHE A 57 23.08 -10.63 -7.15
N PHE A 58 22.58 -10.45 -8.37
CA PHE A 58 22.22 -11.56 -9.25
C PHE A 58 22.99 -11.55 -10.58
N GLU A 59 24.00 -10.70 -10.74
CA GLU A 59 24.84 -10.62 -11.94
C GLU A 59 25.51 -11.97 -12.26
N LEU A 60 25.84 -12.75 -11.23
CA LEU A 60 26.38 -14.11 -11.35
C LEU A 60 25.30 -15.21 -11.34
N SER A 61 24.03 -14.84 -11.16
CA SER A 61 22.90 -15.78 -11.06
C SER A 61 22.08 -15.74 -12.34
N ALA A 62 21.88 -16.91 -12.96
CA ALA A 62 21.01 -17.03 -14.14
C ALA A 62 19.51 -16.80 -13.85
N THR A 63 19.10 -16.57 -12.58
CA THR A 63 17.75 -16.92 -12.12
C THR A 63 16.91 -15.77 -11.54
N VAL A 64 17.44 -14.55 -11.37
CA VAL A 64 16.74 -13.53 -10.54
C VAL A 64 16.68 -12.15 -11.18
N ASP A 65 16.24 -12.09 -12.43
CA ASP A 65 15.26 -11.06 -12.84
C ASP A 65 14.60 -11.51 -14.15
N MET A 66 13.26 -11.42 -14.23
CA MET A 66 12.54 -11.72 -15.47
C MET A 66 12.45 -10.45 -16.30
N ILE A 67 13.56 -10.09 -16.93
CA ILE A 67 13.65 -8.96 -17.85
C ILE A 67 13.51 -9.52 -19.27
N GLY A 68 12.56 -8.98 -20.02
CA GLY A 68 12.34 -9.38 -21.40
C GLY A 68 11.86 -8.19 -22.21
N ASP A 69 12.28 -8.14 -23.48
CA ASP A 69 11.79 -7.16 -24.43
C ASP A 69 10.35 -7.47 -24.85
N ALA A 70 9.69 -6.49 -25.48
CA ALA A 70 8.39 -6.70 -26.07
C ALA A 70 8.44 -7.86 -27.09
N GLY A 71 7.43 -8.74 -27.06
CA GLY A 71 7.31 -9.88 -27.97
C GLY A 71 7.78 -11.23 -27.39
N TYR A 72 8.38 -11.26 -26.21
CA TYR A 72 8.73 -12.49 -25.52
C TYR A 72 7.64 -12.94 -24.54
N LYS A 73 7.48 -14.26 -24.37
CA LYS A 73 6.55 -14.87 -23.42
C LYS A 73 7.33 -15.61 -22.35
N VAL A 74 7.14 -15.21 -21.10
CA VAL A 74 7.65 -15.95 -19.94
C VAL A 74 6.81 -17.19 -19.71
N VAL A 75 7.45 -18.36 -19.63
CA VAL A 75 6.82 -19.63 -19.28
C VAL A 75 7.41 -20.11 -17.96
N LEU A 76 6.57 -20.24 -16.93
CA LEU A 76 6.97 -20.75 -15.63
C LEU A 76 6.83 -22.27 -15.63
N GLU A 77 7.95 -23.00 -15.73
CA GLU A 77 7.94 -24.47 -15.78
C GLU A 77 7.66 -25.10 -14.41
N LYS A 78 8.27 -24.55 -13.35
CA LYS A 78 8.14 -25.06 -11.97
C LYS A 78 8.29 -23.94 -10.96
N ILE A 79 7.33 -23.84 -10.04
CA ILE A 79 7.35 -22.88 -8.92
C ILE A 79 7.32 -23.69 -7.62
N ASN A 80 8.33 -23.51 -6.75
CA ASN A 80 8.37 -24.16 -5.44
C ASN A 80 8.38 -23.09 -4.35
N LEU A 81 7.52 -23.24 -3.34
CA LEU A 81 7.50 -22.41 -2.14
C LEU A 81 8.04 -23.20 -0.95
N LEU A 82 9.17 -22.74 -0.40
CA LEU A 82 9.78 -23.34 0.79
C LEU A 82 9.38 -22.53 2.03
N ILE A 83 8.70 -23.17 2.98
CA ILE A 83 8.25 -22.52 4.21
C ILE A 83 8.95 -23.16 5.40
N ARG A 84 9.50 -22.33 6.29
CA ARG A 84 10.10 -22.78 7.54
C ARG A 84 9.01 -23.12 8.55
N LYS A 85 8.88 -24.40 8.90
CA LYS A 85 7.98 -24.88 9.96
C LYS A 85 8.76 -25.04 11.27
N VAL A 86 8.30 -24.41 12.34
CA VAL A 86 8.84 -24.62 13.69
C VAL A 86 8.30 -25.95 14.23
N ARG A 87 9.20 -26.81 14.70
CA ARG A 87 8.83 -28.05 15.41
C ARG A 87 8.91 -27.78 16.91
N VAL A 88 7.78 -27.88 17.59
CA VAL A 88 7.65 -27.74 19.05
C VAL A 88 7.64 -29.10 19.73
N SER A 89 8.03 -29.16 21.01
CA SER A 89 8.03 -30.42 21.77
C SER A 89 6.61 -30.94 22.01
N SER A 90 6.46 -32.26 22.16
CA SER A 90 5.15 -32.91 22.30
C SER A 90 4.33 -32.39 23.50
N GLY A 91 4.99 -32.05 24.60
CA GLY A 91 4.34 -31.47 25.79
C GLY A 91 3.72 -30.10 25.51
N VAL A 92 4.37 -29.26 24.72
CA VAL A 92 3.84 -27.94 24.32
C VAL A 92 2.66 -28.09 23.36
N ILE A 93 2.72 -29.04 22.42
CA ILE A 93 1.59 -29.34 21.52
C ILE A 93 0.37 -29.79 22.33
N LEU A 94 0.56 -30.71 23.28
CA LEU A 94 -0.53 -31.19 24.14
C LEU A 94 -1.10 -30.07 25.02
N GLY A 95 -0.23 -29.21 25.56
CA GLY A 95 -0.63 -28.03 26.32
C GLY A 95 -1.49 -27.07 25.49
N HIS A 96 -1.06 -26.74 24.27
CA HIS A 96 -1.86 -25.92 23.34
C HIS A 96 -3.17 -26.59 22.95
N ALA A 97 -3.19 -27.90 22.68
CA ALA A 97 -4.41 -28.63 22.35
C ALA A 97 -5.44 -28.53 23.49
N LYS A 98 -5.02 -28.78 24.74
CA LYS A 98 -5.88 -28.63 25.93
C LYS A 98 -6.34 -27.19 26.17
N ALA A 99 -5.49 -26.20 25.90
CA ALA A 99 -5.89 -24.80 26.00
C ALA A 99 -6.97 -24.44 24.97
N LEU A 100 -6.81 -24.94 23.73
CA LEU A 100 -7.74 -24.70 22.61
C LEU A 100 -9.09 -25.41 22.78
N GLU A 101 -9.19 -26.42 23.64
CA GLU A 101 -10.48 -27.01 24.05
C GLU A 101 -11.32 -26.05 24.89
N ASN A 102 -10.68 -25.14 25.65
CA ASN A 102 -11.34 -24.24 26.59
C ASN A 102 -11.52 -22.82 26.05
N ASP A 103 -10.52 -22.29 25.34
CA ASP A 103 -10.59 -20.95 24.75
C ASP A 103 -9.93 -20.89 23.37
N THR A 104 -10.44 -20.03 22.50
CA THR A 104 -9.92 -19.86 21.14
C THR A 104 -8.66 -19.01 21.15
N ALA A 105 -7.62 -19.44 20.43
CA ALA A 105 -6.44 -18.59 20.23
C ALA A 105 -6.78 -17.34 19.42
N LYS A 106 -6.45 -16.17 19.97
CA LYS A 106 -6.66 -14.85 19.34
C LYS A 106 -5.35 -14.34 18.76
N TYR A 107 -5.35 -14.10 17.45
CA TYR A 107 -4.20 -13.55 16.74
C TYR A 107 -4.54 -12.16 16.23
N SER A 108 -3.88 -11.14 16.77
CA SER A 108 -3.99 -9.76 16.29
C SER A 108 -3.27 -9.64 14.94
N LEU A 109 -4.03 -9.50 13.86
CA LEU A 109 -3.50 -9.37 12.50
C LEU A 109 -3.94 -8.04 11.91
N ASN A 110 -2.98 -7.24 11.47
CA ASN A 110 -3.26 -6.07 10.65
C ASN A 110 -3.59 -6.53 9.23
N ARG A 111 -4.78 -6.16 8.74
CA ARG A 111 -5.21 -6.45 7.38
C ARG A 111 -5.09 -5.21 6.52
N VAL A 112 -4.37 -5.32 5.41
CA VAL A 112 -4.33 -4.30 4.37
C VAL A 112 -5.22 -4.73 3.22
N LEU A 113 -6.12 -3.85 2.82
CA LEU A 113 -7.07 -4.07 1.75
C LEU A 113 -6.92 -2.96 0.71
N CYS A 114 -6.80 -3.34 -0.55
CA CYS A 114 -6.74 -2.42 -1.67
C CYS A 114 -8.05 -2.47 -2.45
N LYS A 115 -8.66 -1.30 -2.65
CA LYS A 115 -9.82 -1.12 -3.52
C LYS A 115 -9.45 -0.16 -4.65
N VAL A 116 -9.96 -0.44 -5.83
CA VAL A 116 -9.68 0.32 -7.05
C VAL A 116 -11.00 0.86 -7.56
N TYR A 117 -10.99 2.12 -7.98
CA TYR A 117 -12.11 2.79 -8.60
C TYR A 117 -11.61 3.48 -9.87
N SER A 118 -12.34 3.30 -10.97
CA SER A 118 -12.06 4.02 -12.22
C SER A 118 -12.70 5.39 -12.16
N VAL A 119 -11.99 6.41 -12.63
CA VAL A 119 -12.45 7.79 -12.65
C VAL A 119 -12.73 8.15 -14.11
N PRO A 120 -14.01 8.31 -14.50
CA PRO A 120 -14.35 8.63 -15.88
C PRO A 120 -13.63 9.87 -16.42
N GLN A 121 -13.25 9.81 -17.70
CA GLN A 121 -12.66 10.96 -18.38
C GLN A 121 -13.65 12.13 -18.43
N GLY A 122 -13.14 13.36 -18.32
CA GLY A 122 -13.93 14.57 -18.46
C GLY A 122 -14.64 15.02 -17.18
N ILE A 123 -14.39 14.39 -16.03
CA ILE A 123 -14.90 14.86 -14.74
C ILE A 123 -13.84 15.66 -13.98
N MET A 124 -14.30 16.64 -13.19
CA MET A 124 -13.46 17.44 -12.29
C MET A 124 -13.67 17.07 -10.81
N SER A 125 -14.67 16.25 -10.50
CA SER A 125 -15.02 15.84 -9.15
C SER A 125 -15.40 14.38 -9.14
N PHE A 126 -14.71 13.59 -8.32
CA PHE A 126 -14.98 12.18 -8.10
C PHE A 126 -15.39 11.96 -6.65
N VAL A 127 -16.52 11.31 -6.45
CA VAL A 127 -17.04 10.98 -5.11
C VAL A 127 -17.32 9.49 -5.07
N GLN A 128 -16.80 8.83 -4.05
CA GLN A 128 -17.06 7.42 -3.79
C GLN A 128 -17.54 7.24 -2.35
N ASP A 129 -18.79 6.85 -2.20
CA ASP A 129 -19.39 6.47 -0.92
C ASP A 129 -19.09 5.01 -0.58
N ASN A 130 -19.18 4.69 0.72
CA ASN A 130 -19.09 3.33 1.25
C ASN A 130 -17.85 2.56 0.76
N ILE A 131 -16.71 3.24 0.71
CA ILE A 131 -15.45 2.64 0.24
C ILE A 131 -15.14 1.39 1.02
N PHE A 132 -15.40 1.36 2.33
CA PHE A 132 -15.36 0.15 3.13
C PHE A 132 -16.71 -0.02 3.82
N VAL A 133 -17.26 -1.23 3.71
CA VAL A 133 -18.50 -1.62 4.38
C VAL A 133 -18.12 -2.55 5.53
N GLY A 134 -18.56 -2.22 6.74
CA GLY A 134 -18.25 -3.01 7.95
C GLY A 134 -17.19 -2.34 8.82
N GLN A 135 -16.12 -3.07 9.15
CA GLN A 135 -15.08 -2.57 10.05
C GLN A 135 -14.32 -1.39 9.44
N MET A 136 -14.28 -0.30 10.20
CA MET A 136 -13.57 0.91 9.81
C MET A 136 -12.04 0.68 9.77
N PRO A 137 -11.35 1.06 8.68
CA PRO A 137 -9.90 1.00 8.64
C PRO A 137 -9.29 2.03 9.60
N LYS A 138 -8.13 1.69 10.19
CA LYS A 138 -7.37 2.64 11.03
C LYS A 138 -6.64 3.70 10.21
N ARG A 139 -6.30 3.38 8.95
CA ARG A 139 -5.53 4.23 8.05
C ARG A 139 -6.02 4.04 6.62
N ILE A 140 -6.08 5.11 5.85
CA ILE A 140 -6.33 5.07 4.40
C ILE A 140 -5.17 5.73 3.67
N ILE A 141 -4.74 5.10 2.58
CA ILE A 141 -3.78 5.66 1.63
C ILE A 141 -4.50 5.74 0.28
N VAL A 142 -4.41 6.91 -0.35
CA VAL A 142 -5.01 7.18 -1.66
C VAL A 142 -3.90 7.56 -2.63
N GLY A 143 -3.91 6.94 -3.81
CA GLY A 143 -3.01 7.24 -4.91
C GLY A 143 -3.73 7.03 -6.23
N CYS A 144 -3.29 7.77 -7.26
CA CYS A 144 -3.90 7.74 -8.59
C CYS A 144 -2.87 7.25 -9.61
N VAL A 145 -3.26 6.35 -10.52
CA VAL A 145 -2.39 5.76 -11.54
C VAL A 145 -3.12 5.74 -12.88
N ASP A 146 -2.37 5.74 -13.99
CA ASP A 146 -2.99 5.62 -15.32
C ASP A 146 -3.70 4.26 -15.45
N ASN A 147 -4.86 4.23 -16.10
CA ASN A 147 -5.58 2.98 -16.36
C ASN A 147 -4.71 1.95 -17.12
N ASP A 148 -4.03 2.40 -18.18
CA ASP A 148 -3.09 1.59 -18.95
C ASP A 148 -1.94 1.02 -18.09
N ALA A 149 -1.47 1.81 -17.12
CA ALA A 149 -0.42 1.41 -16.19
C ALA A 149 -0.94 0.34 -15.22
N PHE A 150 -2.13 0.54 -14.65
CA PHE A 150 -2.78 -0.45 -13.77
C PHE A 150 -2.92 -1.82 -14.45
N HIS A 151 -3.32 -1.84 -15.72
CA HIS A 151 -3.39 -3.08 -16.51
C HIS A 151 -2.01 -3.65 -16.88
N GLY A 152 -0.94 -2.87 -16.80
CA GLY A 152 0.45 -3.31 -17.01
C GLY A 152 0.91 -3.24 -18.45
N THR A 153 0.63 -2.12 -19.11
CA THR A 153 1.23 -1.84 -20.43
C THR A 153 2.75 -1.68 -20.27
N PHE A 154 3.53 -2.31 -21.15
CA PHE A 154 5.00 -2.38 -21.06
C PHE A 154 5.70 -1.01 -20.88
N GLU A 155 5.13 0.05 -21.45
CA GLU A 155 5.72 1.39 -21.45
C GLU A 155 5.47 2.19 -20.16
N LYS A 156 4.59 1.72 -19.27
CA LYS A 156 4.15 2.48 -18.09
C LYS A 156 4.37 1.72 -16.80
N SER A 157 4.85 2.42 -15.77
CA SER A 157 5.01 1.85 -14.43
C SER A 157 3.69 1.86 -13.66
N ARG A 158 3.35 0.71 -13.05
CA ARG A 158 2.22 0.56 -12.12
C ARG A 158 2.39 1.38 -10.84
N PHE A 159 3.63 1.77 -10.50
CA PHE A 159 3.97 2.43 -9.24
C PHE A 159 4.22 3.93 -9.41
N GLU A 160 3.88 4.50 -10.56
CA GLU A 160 3.93 5.94 -10.80
C GLU A 160 2.60 6.60 -10.39
N PHE A 161 2.56 7.08 -9.14
CA PHE A 161 1.40 7.77 -8.57
C PHE A 161 1.42 9.26 -8.90
N LYS A 162 0.74 9.63 -9.99
CA LYS A 162 0.69 11.02 -10.46
C LYS A 162 -0.37 11.82 -9.69
N HIS A 163 -0.17 13.13 -9.60
CA HIS A 163 -1.09 14.03 -8.90
C HIS A 163 -2.30 14.44 -9.74
N TYR A 164 -2.24 14.36 -11.07
CA TYR A 164 -3.32 14.73 -12.01
C TYR A 164 -3.94 16.12 -11.77
N HIS A 165 -3.11 17.07 -11.32
CA HIS A 165 -3.54 18.41 -10.88
C HIS A 165 -4.73 18.37 -9.91
N MET A 166 -4.74 17.38 -9.01
CA MET A 166 -5.68 17.34 -7.89
C MET A 166 -5.57 18.64 -7.10
N ASN A 167 -6.71 19.21 -6.72
CA ASN A 167 -6.77 20.43 -5.92
C ASN A 167 -7.48 20.24 -4.57
N PHE A 168 -8.19 19.12 -4.41
CA PHE A 168 -8.95 18.80 -3.21
C PHE A 168 -8.98 17.30 -3.00
N ILE A 169 -8.77 16.85 -1.77
CA ILE A 169 -9.04 15.48 -1.34
C ILE A 169 -9.58 15.47 0.09
N GLY A 170 -10.71 14.81 0.30
CA GLY A 170 -11.37 14.70 1.59
C GLY A 170 -11.81 13.28 1.89
N ILE A 171 -11.58 12.84 3.13
CA ILE A 171 -12.18 11.63 3.69
C ILE A 171 -13.25 12.04 4.69
N TYR A 172 -14.43 11.45 4.54
CA TYR A 172 -15.58 11.68 5.40
C TYR A 172 -15.98 10.38 6.08
N VAL A 173 -16.18 10.49 7.39
CA VAL A 173 -16.60 9.40 8.27
C VAL A 173 -17.93 9.82 8.87
N ASP A 174 -19.00 9.10 8.53
CA ASP A 174 -20.38 9.44 8.93
C ASP A 174 -20.73 10.91 8.63
N GLY A 175 -20.37 11.37 7.43
CA GLY A 175 -20.60 12.74 6.95
C GLY A 175 -19.66 13.81 7.51
N LYS A 176 -18.80 13.49 8.48
CA LYS A 176 -17.83 14.45 9.06
C LYS A 176 -16.45 14.28 8.44
N PRO A 177 -15.78 15.37 8.02
CA PRO A 177 -14.43 15.28 7.48
C PRO A 177 -13.44 14.80 8.55
N LYS A 178 -12.50 13.94 8.16
CA LYS A 178 -11.42 13.42 9.01
C LYS A 178 -10.06 13.55 8.30
N PRO A 179 -8.97 13.86 9.03
CA PRO A 179 -8.89 14.06 10.49
C PRO A 179 -9.36 15.43 10.99
N HIS A 180 -9.08 16.53 10.28
CA HIS A 180 -9.46 17.90 10.68
C HIS A 180 -10.19 18.70 9.58
N GLY A 181 -10.21 18.20 8.35
CA GLY A 181 -10.80 18.84 7.18
C GLY A 181 -10.25 18.22 5.88
N PRO A 182 -10.88 18.49 4.72
CA PRO A 182 -10.29 18.14 3.44
C PRO A 182 -8.95 18.84 3.21
N LEU A 183 -8.06 18.21 2.44
CA LEU A 183 -6.80 18.79 2.02
C LEU A 183 -7.01 19.53 0.71
N GLU A 184 -6.78 20.83 0.75
CA GLU A 184 -6.66 21.67 -0.44
C GLU A 184 -5.19 21.78 -0.82
N VAL A 185 -4.89 21.46 -2.08
CA VAL A 185 -3.55 21.49 -2.65
C VAL A 185 -3.56 22.19 -4.00
N ASN A 186 -2.42 22.70 -4.44
CA ASN A 186 -2.24 23.22 -5.79
C ASN A 186 -0.81 22.93 -6.24
N PHE A 187 -0.67 21.98 -7.16
CA PHE A 187 0.65 21.55 -7.65
C PHE A 187 1.32 22.62 -8.50
N ASP A 188 0.56 23.36 -9.31
CA ASP A 188 1.07 24.40 -10.22
C ASP A 188 1.67 25.59 -9.46
N LYS A 189 1.10 25.92 -8.28
CA LYS A 189 1.58 26.97 -7.37
C LYS A 189 2.54 26.46 -6.30
N ASN A 190 3.05 25.23 -6.40
CA ASN A 190 3.88 24.58 -5.39
C ASN A 190 3.25 24.52 -3.98
N ASN A 191 1.92 24.59 -3.88
CA ASN A 191 1.15 24.50 -2.64
C ASN A 191 0.63 23.07 -2.43
N TYR A 192 1.53 22.09 -2.36
CA TYR A 192 1.20 20.67 -2.13
C TYR A 192 1.69 20.17 -0.77
N MET A 193 2.25 21.05 0.07
CA MET A 193 2.85 20.70 1.35
C MET A 193 1.90 20.01 2.30
N LYS A 194 0.61 20.40 2.31
CA LYS A 194 -0.41 19.72 3.10
C LYS A 194 -0.59 18.25 2.66
N GLY A 195 -0.51 17.98 1.36
CA GLY A 195 -0.52 16.63 0.80
C GLY A 195 0.70 15.84 1.24
N TYR A 196 1.90 16.39 1.09
CA TYR A 196 3.14 15.73 1.53
C TYR A 196 3.15 15.47 3.05
N HIS A 197 2.73 16.45 3.84
CA HIS A 197 2.59 16.33 5.30
C HIS A 197 1.55 15.27 5.72
N SER A 198 0.53 15.04 4.89
CA SER A 198 -0.46 13.98 5.13
C SER A 198 0.19 12.59 5.18
N LEU A 199 1.26 12.36 4.42
CA LEU A 199 1.98 11.08 4.48
C LEU A 199 2.62 10.83 5.84
N PHE A 200 3.26 11.84 6.42
CA PHE A 200 3.91 11.70 7.73
C PHE A 200 2.87 11.59 8.84
N SER A 201 1.83 12.44 8.84
CA SER A 201 0.77 12.40 9.86
C SER A 201 -0.07 11.12 9.76
N GLY A 202 -0.46 10.73 8.55
CA GLY A 202 -1.24 9.53 8.29
C GLY A 202 -0.48 8.24 8.55
N THR A 203 0.85 8.25 8.42
CA THR A 203 1.72 7.09 8.74
C THR A 203 2.34 7.14 10.13
N GLU A 204 2.00 8.15 10.94
CA GLU A 204 2.49 8.38 12.31
C GLU A 204 4.02 8.45 12.41
N LYS A 205 4.66 9.01 11.40
CA LYS A 205 6.12 9.27 11.40
C LYS A 205 6.48 10.69 11.81
N ILE A 206 5.48 11.55 12.04
CA ILE A 206 5.72 12.90 12.55
C ILE A 206 6.34 12.81 13.93
N GLY A 207 7.46 13.51 14.14
CA GLY A 207 8.12 13.60 15.45
C GLY A 207 8.93 12.35 15.82
N HIS A 208 8.97 11.35 14.96
CA HIS A 208 9.86 10.20 15.09
C HIS A 208 11.11 10.41 14.24
N ASP A 209 12.23 9.84 14.66
CA ASP A 209 13.45 9.76 13.85
C ASP A 209 13.32 8.66 12.77
N GLN A 210 12.24 8.76 11.99
CA GLN A 210 11.89 7.79 10.95
C GLN A 210 11.38 8.52 9.71
N GLY A 211 12.19 8.51 8.65
CA GLY A 211 11.81 9.06 7.36
C GLY A 211 10.85 8.18 6.56
N LEU A 212 10.28 8.77 5.51
CA LEU A 212 9.68 8.06 4.38
C LEU A 212 10.71 8.05 3.23
N PHE A 213 10.74 6.96 2.45
CA PHE A 213 11.64 6.85 1.28
C PHE A 213 11.17 7.68 0.05
N ILE A 214 10.34 8.70 0.30
CA ILE A 214 9.79 9.63 -0.68
C ILE A 214 10.21 11.02 -0.23
N SER A 215 11.10 11.68 -0.99
CA SER A 215 11.44 13.07 -0.73
C SER A 215 10.33 14.01 -1.21
N ARG A 216 10.43 15.28 -0.85
CA ARG A 216 9.51 16.31 -1.37
C ARG A 216 9.58 16.42 -2.90
N GLU A 217 10.78 16.30 -3.46
CA GLU A 217 11.02 16.39 -4.90
C GLU A 217 10.47 15.16 -5.62
N ASP A 218 10.59 13.98 -5.01
CA ASP A 218 10.03 12.73 -5.54
C ASP A 218 8.51 12.71 -5.49
N TYR A 219 7.92 13.33 -4.46
CA TYR A 219 6.48 13.35 -4.24
C TYR A 219 5.71 13.88 -5.45
N ILE A 220 6.18 14.97 -6.06
CA ILE A 220 5.54 15.57 -7.24
C ILE A 220 5.88 14.84 -8.54
N LYS A 221 6.94 14.01 -8.56
CA LYS A 221 7.43 13.26 -9.74
C LYS A 221 6.89 11.83 -9.80
N GLY A 222 5.60 11.65 -9.51
CA GLY A 222 4.98 10.33 -9.57
C GLY A 222 5.02 9.52 -8.27
N ASN A 223 5.22 10.16 -7.11
CA ASN A 223 5.06 9.53 -5.79
C ASN A 223 3.99 10.26 -4.94
N THR A 224 2.95 10.79 -5.59
CA THR A 224 1.89 11.54 -4.93
C THR A 224 0.88 10.59 -4.29
N LEU A 225 1.03 10.41 -2.98
CA LEU A 225 0.15 9.61 -2.14
C LEU A 225 -0.40 10.47 -1.00
N PHE A 226 -1.66 10.24 -0.62
CA PHE A 226 -2.28 10.92 0.52
C PHE A 226 -2.59 9.90 1.60
N ALA A 227 -2.19 10.15 2.84
CA ALA A 227 -2.49 9.26 3.96
C ALA A 227 -3.35 9.96 5.00
N PHE A 228 -4.37 9.24 5.48
CA PHE A 228 -5.31 9.71 6.48
C PHE A 228 -5.32 8.73 7.66
N ASN A 229 -5.01 9.24 8.85
CA ASN A 229 -5.17 8.49 10.08
C ASN A 229 -6.63 8.60 10.56
N LEU A 230 -7.26 7.46 10.76
CA LEU A 230 -8.65 7.31 11.22
C LEU A 230 -8.73 6.62 12.59
N ALA A 231 -7.59 6.26 13.17
CA ALA A 231 -7.54 5.63 14.49
C ALA A 231 -8.13 6.58 15.55
N PRO A 232 -9.01 6.10 16.45
CA PRO A 232 -9.60 6.93 17.50
C PRO A 232 -8.57 7.62 18.40
N GLY A 233 -7.46 6.96 18.69
CA GLY A 233 -6.36 7.50 19.49
C GLY A 233 -5.24 8.18 18.69
N LEU A 234 -5.40 8.30 17.36
CA LEU A 234 -4.35 8.81 16.44
C LEU A 234 -3.00 8.10 16.57
N CYS A 235 -3.01 6.88 17.11
CA CYS A 235 -1.85 6.04 17.36
C CYS A 235 -2.14 4.61 16.91
N ASN A 236 -1.19 3.99 16.22
CA ASN A 236 -1.27 2.62 15.74
C ASN A 236 -0.78 1.57 16.76
N GLU A 237 -0.17 1.98 17.89
CA GLU A 237 0.50 1.06 18.83
C GLU A 237 -0.29 0.71 20.11
N ASP A 238 -0.03 -0.52 20.56
CA ASP A 238 -0.24 -1.18 21.87
C ASP A 238 -1.63 -1.29 22.50
N HIS A 239 -2.69 -0.82 21.85
CA HIS A 239 -4.05 -1.08 22.32
C HIS A 239 -4.99 -1.58 21.21
N LEU A 240 -5.82 -2.56 21.59
CA LEU A 240 -6.91 -3.03 20.76
C LEU A 240 -7.96 -1.91 20.67
N ASN A 241 -8.01 -1.26 19.52
CA ASN A 241 -9.04 -0.30 19.22
C ASN A 241 -10.39 -1.00 19.09
N LEU A 242 -11.44 -0.43 19.67
CA LEU A 242 -12.81 -0.89 19.48
C LEU A 242 -13.14 -0.91 17.98
N ILE A 243 -13.65 -2.05 17.52
CA ILE A 243 -14.14 -2.21 16.16
C ILE A 243 -15.38 -1.33 16.01
N LYS A 244 -15.26 -0.25 15.24
CA LYS A 244 -16.38 0.61 14.87
C LYS A 244 -16.85 0.28 13.46
N GLN A 245 -18.16 0.22 13.29
CA GLN A 245 -18.79 0.21 11.97
C GLN A 245 -19.18 1.64 11.63
N SER A 246 -18.78 2.09 10.45
CA SER A 246 -18.98 3.47 10.00
C SER A 246 -18.97 3.51 8.49
N SER A 247 -19.63 4.53 7.93
CA SER A 247 -19.63 4.80 6.49
C SER A 247 -18.43 5.68 6.14
N LEU A 248 -17.69 5.29 5.10
CA LEU A 248 -16.52 6.03 4.64
C LEU A 248 -16.70 6.51 3.21
N ARG A 249 -16.58 7.83 3.02
CA ARG A 249 -16.68 8.51 1.74
C ARG A 249 -15.36 9.19 1.39
N LEU A 250 -14.96 9.11 0.13
CA LEU A 250 -13.83 9.82 -0.46
C LEU A 250 -14.36 10.81 -1.48
N GLU A 251 -13.81 12.01 -1.44
CA GLU A 251 -14.06 13.06 -2.41
C GLU A 251 -12.72 13.57 -2.93
N ILE A 252 -12.58 13.60 -4.25
CA ILE A 252 -11.40 14.10 -4.95
C ILE A 252 -11.88 15.12 -5.98
N LYS A 253 -11.17 16.25 -6.09
CA LYS A 253 -11.38 17.21 -7.18
C LYS A 253 -10.08 17.54 -7.88
N PHE A 254 -10.20 17.90 -9.15
CA PHE A 254 -9.12 18.22 -10.07
C PHE A 254 -9.29 19.66 -10.57
N SER A 255 -8.18 20.36 -10.81
CA SER A 255 -8.22 21.70 -11.44
C SER A 255 -8.52 21.64 -12.93
N HIS A 256 -8.25 20.50 -13.57
CA HIS A 256 -8.48 20.25 -14.98
C HIS A 256 -9.35 19.00 -15.17
N LEU A 257 -9.90 18.86 -16.38
CA LEU A 257 -10.63 17.65 -16.76
C LEU A 257 -9.70 16.43 -16.63
N CYS A 258 -10.18 15.41 -15.92
CA CYS A 258 -9.45 14.15 -15.84
C CYS A 258 -9.31 13.54 -17.24
N LEU A 259 -8.08 13.23 -17.66
CA LEU A 259 -7.81 12.72 -19.00
C LEU A 259 -7.78 11.18 -19.05
N LYS A 260 -7.24 10.49 -18.02
CA LYS A 260 -7.20 9.01 -17.90
C LYS A 260 -6.94 8.58 -16.43
N LEU A 261 -7.90 7.98 -15.74
CA LEU A 261 -7.75 7.44 -14.37
C LEU A 261 -8.61 6.19 -14.11
#